data_AF-A0A1H7VK47-F1
#
_entry.id   AF-A0A1H7VK47-F1
#
_cell.length_a   1.000
_cell.length_b   1.000
_cell.length_c   1.000
_cell.angle_alpha   90.00
_cell.angle_beta   90.00
_cell.angle_gamma   90.00
#
_symmetry.space_group_name_H-M   'P 1'
#
loop_
_entity.id
_entity.type
_entity.pdbx_description
1 polymer ?
#
loop_
_entity_poly.entity_id
_entity_poly.type
_entity_poly.pdbx_seq_one_letter_code
_entity_poly.pdbx_strand_id
1 'polypeptide(L)'
;MVAIPDLWLIDATGRAIRPSYPVDECKFQRIGGLRAVEALENVGRVDHRVQLWPDGVEQLMGCGTAPALPVVGASVLVPGDYSVRSSVCRYRFDATGVAFAGAESLLDSLDPYFEGLDPAPPCASTASAAAGTSLFPLGSESSVPVPVLIEFDGCRRVLIDGVVPVVASPVLLALVA
;
A
#
# COMPACT_ATOMS: atom_id res chain seq x y z
N MET A 1 8.32 -3.78 -5.11
CA MET A 1 8.67 -5.16 -4.72
C MET A 1 7.45 -6.03 -5.00
N VAL A 2 7.52 -6.98 -5.94
CA VAL A 2 6.38 -7.87 -6.24
C VAL A 2 6.15 -8.74 -5.01
N ALA A 3 4.96 -8.66 -4.40
CA ALA A 3 4.58 -9.57 -3.33
C ALA A 3 4.54 -10.97 -3.92
N ILE A 4 5.54 -11.79 -3.61
CA ILE A 4 5.53 -13.21 -3.98
C ILE A 4 4.45 -13.85 -3.11
N PRO A 5 3.38 -14.42 -3.69
CA PRO A 5 2.37 -15.10 -2.89
C PRO A 5 3.03 -16.20 -2.07
N ASP A 6 2.84 -16.15 -0.75
CA ASP A 6 3.37 -17.17 0.15
C ASP A 6 2.69 -18.51 -0.15
N LEU A 7 3.45 -19.46 -0.70
CA LEU A 7 2.98 -20.82 -0.92
C LEU A 7 3.11 -21.60 0.39
N TRP A 8 2.06 -22.34 0.74
CA TRP A 8 2.08 -23.31 1.83
C TRP A 8 1.55 -24.63 1.30
N LEU A 9 2.27 -25.71 1.56
CA LEU A 9 1.83 -27.07 1.29
C LEU A 9 1.23 -27.64 2.56
N ILE A 10 0.01 -28.18 2.47
CA ILE A 10 -0.63 -28.88 3.58
C ILE A 10 -0.53 -30.37 3.29
N ASP A 11 0.14 -31.12 4.18
CA ASP A 11 0.19 -32.58 4.06
C ASP A 11 -1.11 -33.25 4.54
N ALA A 12 -1.24 -34.57 4.33
CA ALA A 12 -2.46 -35.31 4.68
C ALA A 12 -2.81 -35.29 6.19
N THR A 13 -1.88 -34.86 7.05
CA THR A 13 -2.10 -34.71 8.49
C THR A 13 -2.49 -33.28 8.90
N GLY A 14 -2.63 -32.36 7.94
CA GLY A 14 -2.96 -30.96 8.18
C GLY A 14 -1.76 -30.09 8.57
N ARG A 15 -0.53 -30.60 8.45
CA ARG A 15 0.67 -29.81 8.76
C ARG A 15 0.98 -28.88 7.60
N ALA A 16 1.09 -27.58 7.91
CA ALA A 16 1.52 -26.57 6.96
C ALA A 16 3.05 -26.52 6.85
N ILE A 17 3.56 -26.61 5.63
CA ILE A 17 4.98 -26.55 5.31
C ILE A 17 5.16 -25.42 4.30
N ARG A 18 5.98 -24.41 4.64
CA ARG A 18 6.39 -23.39 3.66
C ARG A 18 7.52 -24.00 2.80
N PRO A 19 7.27 -24.32 1.53
CA PRO A 19 8.32 -24.85 0.67
C PRO A 19 9.32 -23.73 0.37
N SER A 20 10.61 -24.05 0.42
CA SER A 20 11.63 -23.22 -0.21
C SER A 20 11.67 -23.51 -1.71
N TYR A 21 12.25 -22.60 -2.51
CA TYR A 21 12.57 -22.91 -3.90
C TYR A 21 13.41 -24.20 -3.98
N PRO A 22 13.14 -25.10 -4.95
CA PRO A 22 14.00 -26.25 -5.19
C PRO A 22 15.43 -25.77 -5.46
N VAL A 23 16.43 -26.46 -4.91
CA VAL A 23 17.84 -26.16 -5.15
C VAL A 23 18.51 -27.29 -5.92
N ASP A 24 19.56 -26.97 -6.69
CA ASP A 24 20.42 -28.00 -7.28
C ASP A 24 21.41 -28.59 -6.27
N GLU A 25 22.26 -29.51 -6.74
CA GLU A 25 23.32 -30.14 -5.94
C GLU A 25 24.33 -29.13 -5.37
N CYS A 26 24.46 -27.96 -6.00
CA CYS A 26 25.31 -26.85 -5.60
C CYS A 26 24.58 -25.81 -4.74
N LYS A 27 23.33 -26.08 -4.33
CA LYS A 27 22.45 -25.20 -3.54
C LYS A 27 21.97 -23.93 -4.28
N PHE A 28 22.13 -23.83 -5.59
CA PHE A 28 21.55 -22.73 -6.35
C PHE A 28 20.05 -22.91 -6.50
N GLN A 29 19.31 -21.82 -6.28
CA GLN A 29 17.86 -21.81 -6.44
C GLN A 29 17.48 -22.05 -7.90
N ARG A 30 16.64 -23.06 -8.13
CA ARG A 30 16.03 -23.33 -9.43
C ARG A 30 14.79 -22.47 -9.58
N ILE A 31 14.99 -21.17 -9.81
CA ILE A 31 13.92 -20.17 -9.96
C ILE A 31 12.93 -20.57 -11.08
N GLY A 32 13.40 -21.26 -12.12
CA GLY A 32 12.54 -21.82 -13.18
C GLY A 32 11.51 -22.85 -12.71
N GLY A 33 11.68 -23.45 -11.53
CA GLY A 33 10.72 -24.36 -10.94
C GLY A 33 9.38 -23.69 -10.61
N LEU A 34 9.38 -22.38 -10.31
CA LEU A 34 8.14 -21.63 -10.07
C LEU A 34 7.27 -21.61 -11.33
N ARG A 35 7.85 -21.37 -12.50
CA ARG A 35 7.11 -21.41 -13.77
C ARG A 35 6.48 -22.77 -14.04
N ALA A 36 7.15 -23.85 -13.65
CA ALA A 36 6.61 -25.19 -13.80
C ALA A 36 5.38 -25.42 -12.90
N VAL A 37 5.38 -24.86 -11.68
CA VAL A 37 4.23 -24.88 -10.77
C VAL A 37 3.10 -23.98 -11.28
N GLU A 38 3.41 -22.79 -11.76
CA GLU A 38 2.44 -21.85 -12.36
C GLU A 38 1.79 -22.40 -13.64
N ALA A 39 2.48 -23.29 -14.35
CA ALA A 39 1.95 -23.97 -15.54
C ALA A 39 1.06 -25.19 -15.23
N LEU A 40 0.94 -25.61 -13.95
CA LEU A 40 0.06 -26.71 -13.58
C LEU A 40 -1.40 -26.32 -13.77
N GLU A 41 -2.22 -27.28 -14.23
CA GLU A 41 -3.66 -27.09 -14.33
C GLU A 41 -4.27 -26.95 -12.92
N ASN A 42 -5.01 -25.86 -12.69
CA ASN A 42 -5.72 -25.67 -11.44
C ASN A 42 -6.96 -26.57 -11.40
N VAL A 43 -6.94 -27.58 -10.52
CA VAL A 43 -8.07 -28.51 -10.33
C VAL A 43 -9.09 -28.03 -9.29
N GLY A 44 -8.76 -26.99 -8.52
CA GLY A 44 -9.62 -26.46 -7.47
C GLY A 44 -8.95 -25.35 -6.66
N ARG A 45 -9.78 -24.44 -6.12
CA ARG A 45 -9.36 -23.34 -5.26
C ARG A 45 -10.38 -23.14 -4.15
N VAL A 46 -9.90 -22.98 -2.93
CA VAL A 46 -10.71 -22.57 -1.77
C VAL A 46 -10.14 -21.25 -1.27
N ASP A 47 -10.97 -20.21 -1.27
CA ASP A 47 -10.59 -18.91 -0.76
C ASP A 47 -10.94 -18.80 0.72
N HIS A 48 -9.94 -18.51 1.55
CA HIS A 48 -10.13 -18.23 2.97
C HIS A 48 -10.10 -16.72 3.19
N ARG A 49 -11.20 -16.19 3.74
CA ARG A 49 -11.24 -14.80 4.20
C ARG A 49 -10.83 -14.77 5.67
N VAL A 50 -9.72 -14.10 5.96
CA VAL A 50 -9.24 -13.89 7.33
C VAL A 50 -9.54 -12.44 7.71
N GLN A 51 -10.17 -12.22 8.86
CA GLN A 51 -10.27 -10.88 9.43
C GLN A 51 -8.97 -10.54 10.14
N LEU A 52 -8.36 -9.44 9.71
CA LEU A 52 -7.20 -8.88 10.39
C LEU A 52 -7.67 -8.00 11.54
N TRP A 53 -6.97 -8.08 12.67
CA TRP A 53 -7.09 -7.12 13.76
C TRP A 53 -6.44 -5.78 13.33
N PRO A 54 -6.79 -4.66 13.98
CA PRO A 54 -6.25 -3.33 13.62
C PRO A 54 -4.72 -3.31 13.46
N ASP A 55 -3.98 -3.88 14.42
CA ASP A 55 -2.52 -3.94 14.38
C ASP A 55 -2.01 -4.80 13.20
N GLY A 56 -2.76 -5.82 12.82
CA GLY A 56 -2.45 -6.65 11.65
C GLY A 56 -2.63 -5.90 10.34
N VAL A 57 -3.62 -5.01 10.25
CA VAL A 57 -3.78 -4.10 9.11
C VAL A 57 -2.58 -3.16 9.04
N GLU A 58 -2.18 -2.54 10.15
CA GLU A 58 -1.03 -1.63 10.17
C GLU A 58 0.27 -2.33 9.78
N GLN A 59 0.52 -3.53 10.31
CA GLN A 59 1.72 -4.30 9.99
C GLN A 59 1.80 -4.71 8.52
N LEU A 60 0.68 -5.14 7.93
CA LEU A 60 0.64 -5.62 6.54
C LEU A 60 0.55 -4.47 5.53
N MET A 61 -0.29 -3.47 5.83
CA MET A 61 -0.66 -2.39 4.90
C MET A 61 0.15 -1.13 5.09
N GLY A 62 0.83 -0.95 6.24
CA GLY A 62 1.56 0.27 6.58
C GLY A 62 0.67 1.48 6.90
N CYS A 63 -0.62 1.25 7.16
CA CYS A 63 -1.60 2.25 7.57
C CYS A 63 -2.63 1.62 8.51
N GLY A 64 -3.15 2.40 9.46
CA GLY A 64 -4.03 1.91 10.53
C GLY A 64 -5.52 1.97 10.20
N THR A 65 -6.35 1.58 11.18
CA THR A 65 -7.81 1.75 11.09
C THR A 65 -8.25 3.19 11.32
N ALA A 66 -7.37 4.02 11.88
CA ALA A 66 -7.51 5.47 11.90
C ALA A 66 -6.41 6.09 11.00
N PRO A 67 -6.75 7.11 10.19
CA PRO A 67 -5.77 7.79 9.37
C PRO A 67 -4.84 8.62 10.25
N ALA A 68 -3.55 8.61 9.94
CA ALA A 68 -2.69 9.72 10.31
C ALA A 68 -3.18 10.98 9.58
N LEU A 69 -3.21 12.12 10.27
CA LEU A 69 -3.58 13.41 9.70
C LEU A 69 -2.30 14.23 9.49
N PRO A 70 -1.77 14.29 8.25
CA PRO A 70 -0.53 15.00 7.99
C PRO A 70 -0.65 16.49 8.30
N VAL A 71 0.39 17.07 8.88
CA VAL A 71 0.48 18.50 9.13
C VAL A 71 1.08 19.17 7.90
N VAL A 72 0.34 20.12 7.32
CA VAL A 72 0.81 20.87 6.16
C VAL A 72 2.07 21.66 6.50
N GLY A 73 3.09 21.54 5.65
CA GLY A 73 4.33 22.31 5.77
C GLY A 73 4.66 23.11 4.53
N ALA A 74 5.95 23.44 4.38
CA ALA A 74 6.47 24.31 3.33
C ALA A 74 7.48 23.62 2.40
N SER A 75 7.83 22.36 2.68
CA SER A 75 8.76 21.60 1.85
C SER A 75 8.11 21.22 0.51
N VAL A 76 8.92 21.08 -0.53
CA VAL A 76 8.48 20.61 -1.84
C VAL A 76 8.89 19.15 -1.99
N LEU A 77 7.98 18.34 -2.53
CA LEU A 77 8.26 16.94 -2.83
C LEU A 77 9.20 16.85 -4.05
N VAL A 78 10.38 16.25 -3.88
CA VAL A 78 11.37 16.10 -4.94
C VAL A 78 11.30 14.67 -5.52
N PRO A 79 10.95 14.50 -6.81
CA PRO A 79 10.89 13.18 -7.43
C PRO A 79 12.23 12.43 -7.30
N GLY A 80 12.17 11.14 -6.97
CA GLY A 80 13.35 10.29 -6.81
C GLY A 80 14.00 10.30 -5.43
N ASP A 81 13.60 11.20 -4.52
CA ASP A 81 14.07 11.22 -3.13
C ASP A 81 13.21 10.35 -2.19
N TYR A 82 12.23 9.63 -2.75
CA TYR A 82 11.29 8.83 -1.99
C TYR A 82 10.75 7.64 -2.78
N SER A 83 10.13 6.71 -2.05
CA SER A 83 9.23 5.69 -2.59
C SER A 83 7.91 5.69 -1.84
N VAL A 84 6.82 5.32 -2.50
CA VAL A 84 5.46 5.30 -1.96
C VAL A 84 5.03 3.85 -1.82
N ARG A 85 4.45 3.52 -0.67
CA ARG A 85 3.93 2.17 -0.44
C ARG A 85 2.71 1.89 -1.34
N SER A 86 2.76 0.81 -2.11
CA SER A 86 1.63 0.28 -2.91
C SER A 86 0.56 -0.42 -2.06
N SER A 87 0.18 0.17 -0.93
CA SER A 87 -0.93 -0.31 -0.12
C SER A 87 -1.69 0.88 0.40
N VAL A 88 -3.01 0.80 0.38
CA VAL A 88 -3.90 1.90 0.73
C VAL A 88 -4.90 1.45 1.78
N CYS A 89 -5.16 2.32 2.75
CA CYS A 89 -6.26 2.21 3.70
C CYS A 89 -7.29 3.28 3.38
N ARG A 90 -8.57 2.92 3.34
CA ARG A 90 -9.66 3.83 2.98
C ARG A 90 -10.44 4.23 4.22
N TYR A 91 -10.86 5.49 4.25
CA TYR A 91 -11.56 6.07 5.38
C TYR A 91 -12.77 6.88 4.91
N ARG A 92 -13.79 6.92 5.75
CA ARG A 92 -14.93 7.84 5.65
C ARG A 92 -14.96 8.73 6.87
N PHE A 93 -15.26 10.00 6.66
CA PHE A 93 -15.37 11.03 7.68
C PHE A 93 -16.81 11.49 7.75
N ASP A 94 -17.40 11.45 8.95
CA ASP A 94 -18.72 11.99 9.21
C ASP A 94 -18.78 12.69 10.57
N ALA A 95 -19.96 13.14 10.98
CA ALA A 95 -20.15 13.84 12.25
C ALA A 95 -19.86 12.98 13.49
N THR A 96 -19.85 11.65 13.35
CA THR A 96 -19.58 10.70 14.44
C THR A 96 -18.11 10.33 14.56
N GLY A 97 -17.31 10.63 13.54
CA GLY A 97 -15.87 10.44 13.55
C GLY A 97 -15.34 9.84 12.25
N VAL A 98 -14.35 8.96 12.38
CA VAL A 98 -13.71 8.28 11.25
C VAL A 98 -14.11 6.81 11.24
N ALA A 99 -14.55 6.32 10.09
CA ALA A 99 -14.83 4.92 9.85
C ALA A 99 -13.80 4.33 8.86
N PHE A 100 -13.16 3.22 9.24
CA PHE A 100 -12.31 2.43 8.35
C PHE A 100 -13.17 1.71 7.31
N ALA A 101 -12.89 1.97 6.03
CA ALA A 101 -13.65 1.42 4.90
C ALA A 101 -12.96 0.21 4.25
N GLY A 102 -11.73 -0.12 4.63
CA GLY A 102 -10.98 -1.27 4.14
C GLY A 102 -9.54 -0.92 3.75
N ALA A 103 -8.76 -1.93 3.41
CA ALA A 103 -7.41 -1.76 2.89
C ALA A 103 -7.13 -2.71 1.72
N GLU A 104 -6.21 -2.31 0.84
CA GLU A 104 -5.84 -3.07 -0.35
C GLU A 104 -4.36 -2.88 -0.69
N SER A 105 -3.69 -3.96 -1.08
CA SER A 105 -2.36 -3.90 -1.69
C SER A 105 -2.53 -3.83 -3.20
N LEU A 106 -1.96 -2.80 -3.79
CA LEU A 106 -1.99 -2.58 -5.23
C LEU A 106 -0.90 -3.42 -5.89
N LEU A 107 -1.21 -3.94 -7.09
CA LEU A 107 -0.24 -4.70 -7.88
C LEU A 107 0.87 -3.80 -8.44
N ASP A 108 0.51 -2.59 -8.85
CA ASP A 108 1.43 -1.62 -9.46
C ASP A 108 2.02 -0.64 -8.42
N SER A 109 3.17 -0.04 -8.78
CA SER A 109 3.79 0.99 -7.93
C SER A 109 2.93 2.27 -7.89
N LEU A 110 2.84 2.90 -6.71
CA LEU A 110 2.28 4.24 -6.57
C LEU A 110 3.29 5.35 -6.94
N ASP A 111 4.59 5.07 -6.98
CA ASP A 111 5.64 6.06 -7.23
C ASP A 111 5.35 6.97 -8.44
N PRO A 112 4.99 6.43 -9.63
CA PRO A 112 4.82 7.25 -10.83
C PRO A 112 3.69 8.26 -10.72
N TYR A 113 2.73 8.04 -9.81
CA TYR A 113 1.58 8.93 -9.60
C TYR A 113 1.85 10.06 -8.61
N PHE A 114 3.02 10.05 -7.95
CA PHE A 114 3.48 11.11 -7.05
C PHE A 114 4.53 12.01 -7.72
N GLU A 115 5.03 11.62 -8.89
CA GLU A 115 5.99 12.42 -9.66
C GLU A 115 5.32 13.66 -10.28
N GLY A 116 5.94 14.82 -10.10
CA GLY A 116 5.54 16.05 -10.80
C GLY A 116 4.13 16.56 -10.45
N LEU A 117 3.62 16.29 -9.25
CA LEU A 117 2.32 16.79 -8.82
C LEU A 117 2.33 18.32 -8.65
N ASP A 118 1.33 18.97 -9.23
CA ASP A 118 1.15 20.41 -9.13
C ASP A 118 0.70 20.82 -7.71
N PRO A 119 1.13 21.99 -7.21
CA PRO A 119 0.60 22.55 -5.97
C PRO A 119 -0.92 22.69 -5.99
N ALA A 120 -1.58 22.28 -4.91
CA ALA A 120 -3.03 22.41 -4.81
C ALA A 120 -3.44 23.88 -4.63
N PRO A 121 -4.50 24.35 -5.29
CA PRO A 121 -5.03 25.68 -5.06
C PRO A 121 -5.57 25.80 -3.62
N PRO A 122 -5.66 27.02 -3.06
CA PRO A 122 -6.30 27.25 -1.77
C PRO A 122 -7.71 26.69 -1.75
N CYS A 123 -8.02 25.87 -0.76
CA CYS A 123 -9.32 25.24 -0.62
C CYS A 123 -9.62 24.93 0.85
N ALA A 124 -10.84 25.23 1.27
CA ALA A 124 -11.32 25.07 2.65
C ALA A 124 -12.37 23.96 2.81
N SER A 125 -12.68 23.22 1.74
CA SER A 125 -13.61 22.09 1.82
C SER A 125 -12.96 20.94 2.58
N THR A 126 -13.71 20.31 3.47
CA THR A 126 -13.29 19.06 4.13
C THR A 126 -13.69 17.87 3.27
N ALA A 127 -12.81 16.89 3.14
CA ALA A 127 -13.12 15.62 2.50
C ALA A 127 -14.01 14.75 3.39
N SER A 128 -14.99 14.06 2.80
CA SER A 128 -15.79 13.03 3.48
C SER A 128 -15.23 11.62 3.25
N ALA A 129 -14.28 11.45 2.32
CA ALA A 129 -13.55 10.21 2.12
C ALA A 129 -12.10 10.44 1.69
N ALA A 130 -11.21 9.54 2.13
CA ALA A 130 -9.79 9.59 1.78
C ALA A 130 -9.14 8.20 1.76
N ALA A 131 -7.98 8.11 1.10
CA ALA A 131 -7.03 7.02 1.26
C ALA A 131 -5.82 7.46 2.07
N GLY A 132 -5.28 6.57 2.90
CA GLY A 132 -3.99 6.73 3.56
C GLY A 132 -2.97 5.75 3.00
N THR A 133 -1.73 6.20 2.89
CA THR A 133 -0.54 5.39 2.58
C THR A 133 0.66 6.00 3.30
N SER A 134 1.87 5.52 3.00
CA SER A 134 3.11 6.05 3.54
C SER A 134 4.15 6.25 2.44
N LEU A 135 4.96 7.28 2.63
CA LEU A 135 6.12 7.60 1.83
C LEU A 135 7.39 7.27 2.61
N PHE A 136 8.40 6.73 1.94
CA PHE A 136 9.70 6.35 2.49
C PHE A 136 10.78 7.22 1.84
N PRO A 137 11.40 8.15 2.58
CA PRO A 137 12.57 8.87 2.10
C PRO A 137 13.68 7.89 1.69
N LEU A 138 14.29 8.14 0.54
CA LEU A 138 15.44 7.39 0.04
C LEU A 138 16.74 8.05 0.53
N GLY A 139 17.79 7.25 0.72
CA GLY A 139 19.12 7.74 1.10
C GLY A 139 19.43 7.83 2.59
N SER A 140 18.48 7.50 3.49
CA SER A 140 18.76 7.33 4.93
C SER A 140 18.66 5.86 5.36
N GLU A 141 19.63 5.34 6.11
CA GLU A 141 19.63 3.95 6.61
C GLU A 141 18.50 3.64 7.62
N SER A 142 17.77 4.66 8.08
CA SER A 142 16.64 4.53 9.00
C SER A 142 15.52 5.50 8.62
N SER A 143 15.00 5.39 7.40
CA SER A 143 13.85 6.18 6.99
C SER A 143 12.60 5.74 7.76
N VAL A 144 12.05 6.66 8.55
CA VAL A 144 10.73 6.51 9.16
C VAL A 144 9.68 6.78 8.08
N PRO A 145 8.65 5.94 7.93
CA PRO A 145 7.55 6.21 7.02
C PRO A 145 6.89 7.55 7.34
N VAL A 146 6.71 8.38 6.32
CA VAL A 146 6.00 9.65 6.39
C VAL A 146 4.55 9.42 5.96
N PRO A 147 3.55 9.76 6.79
CA PRO A 147 2.16 9.50 6.46
C PRO A 147 1.69 10.37 5.29
N VAL A 148 0.86 9.76 4.45
CA VAL A 148 0.22 10.40 3.29
C VAL A 148 -1.29 10.21 3.40
N LEU A 149 -2.05 11.28 3.15
CA LEU A 149 -3.51 11.26 3.05
C LEU A 149 -3.97 11.83 1.71
N ILE A 150 -4.78 11.09 0.97
CA ILE A 150 -5.27 11.44 -0.37
C ILE A 150 -6.79 11.65 -0.28
N GLU A 151 -7.25 12.87 -0.46
CA GLU A 151 -8.67 13.23 -0.41
C GLU A 151 -9.40 12.80 -1.69
N PHE A 152 -10.53 12.07 -1.59
CA PHE A 152 -11.32 11.65 -2.76
C PHE A 152 -12.30 12.72 -3.23
N ASP A 153 -12.77 13.53 -2.30
CA ASP A 153 -13.68 14.64 -2.48
C ASP A 153 -13.16 15.90 -1.77
N GLY A 154 -14.01 16.92 -1.61
CA GLY A 154 -13.59 18.21 -1.10
C GLY A 154 -12.52 18.84 -1.98
N CYS A 155 -11.32 19.03 -1.42
CA CYS A 155 -10.22 19.69 -2.11
C CYS A 155 -9.39 18.78 -3.01
N ARG A 156 -9.56 17.45 -2.93
CA ARG A 156 -8.82 16.45 -3.73
C ARG A 156 -7.32 16.68 -3.70
N ARG A 157 -6.76 16.81 -2.50
CA ARG A 157 -5.32 17.00 -2.28
C ARG A 157 -4.65 15.70 -1.88
N VAL A 158 -3.37 15.62 -2.17
CA VAL A 158 -2.44 14.75 -1.46
C VAL A 158 -1.77 15.59 -0.37
N LEU A 159 -1.98 15.16 0.87
CA LEU A 159 -1.39 15.74 2.07
C LEU A 159 -0.26 14.83 2.53
N ILE A 160 0.92 15.40 2.72
CA ILE A 160 2.13 14.70 3.18
C ILE A 160 2.72 15.54 4.30
N ASP A 161 3.15 14.91 5.38
CA ASP A 161 3.59 15.63 6.57
C ASP A 161 4.79 16.53 6.26
N GLY A 162 4.67 17.82 6.59
CA GLY A 162 5.71 18.83 6.32
C GLY A 162 5.81 19.34 4.87
N VAL A 163 5.01 18.81 3.94
CA VAL A 163 5.04 19.17 2.51
C VAL A 163 3.90 20.12 2.14
N VAL A 164 4.11 20.97 1.15
CA VAL A 164 3.06 21.78 0.53
C VAL A 164 1.99 20.85 -0.08
N PRO A 165 0.68 21.11 0.12
CA PRO A 165 -0.37 20.27 -0.46
C PRO A 165 -0.30 20.28 -1.98
N VAL A 166 -0.44 19.11 -2.59
CA VAL A 166 -0.43 18.94 -4.05
C VAL A 166 -1.75 18.35 -4.54
N VAL A 167 -2.06 18.53 -5.82
CA VAL A 167 -3.30 18.04 -6.43
C VAL A 167 -3.27 16.52 -6.51
N ALA A 168 -4.34 15.85 -6.07
CA ALA A 168 -4.54 14.44 -6.37
C ALA A 168 -5.05 14.30 -7.81
N SER A 169 -4.22 13.73 -8.68
CA SER A 169 -4.59 13.56 -10.09
C SER A 169 -5.80 12.61 -10.23
N PRO A 170 -6.64 12.77 -11.26
CA PRO A 170 -7.77 11.85 -11.49
C PRO A 170 -7.35 10.39 -11.62
N VAL A 171 -6.16 10.13 -12.16
CA VAL A 171 -5.62 8.78 -12.32
C VAL A 171 -5.23 8.19 -10.96
N LEU A 172 -4.56 8.99 -10.11
CA LEU A 172 -4.26 8.57 -8.73
C LEU A 172 -5.55 8.27 -7.98
N LEU A 173 -6.55 9.15 -8.06
CA LEU A 173 -7.84 8.96 -7.40
C LEU A 173 -8.54 7.67 -7.85
N ALA A 174 -8.56 7.39 -9.15
CA ALA A 174 -9.16 6.16 -9.68
C ALA A 174 -8.42 4.89 -9.21
N LEU A 175 -7.12 4.98 -8.96
CA LEU A 175 -6.30 3.86 -8.50
C LEU A 175 -6.50 3.56 -7.01
N VAL A 176 -6.76 4.58 -6.19
CA VAL A 176 -6.81 4.44 -4.73
C VAL A 176 -8.23 4.46 -4.14
N ALA A 177 -9.26 4.82 -4.91
CA ALA A 177 -10.66 4.87 -4.51
C ALA A 177 -11.36 3.52 -4.64
#